data_AF-A0A3C1DBP9-F1
#
_entry.id   AF-A0A3C1DBP9-F1
#
_cell.length_a   1.000
_cell.length_b   1.000
_cell.length_c   1.000
_cell.angle_alpha   90.00
_cell.angle_beta   90.00
_cell.angle_gamma   90.00
#
_symmetry.space_group_name_H-M   'P 1'
#
loop_
_entity.id
_entity.type
_entity.pdbx_description
1 polymer ?
#
loop_
_entity_poly.entity_id
_entity_poly.type
_entity_poly.pdbx_seq_one_letter_code
_entity_poly.pdbx_strand_id
1 'polypeptide(L)'
;MAAENPSIKHVEVDGIEMAIDLERFEDPRFTYALGKLSDETVNSFEKLKFASKMLDTLFGDDTYRIMCELADKNGGKLNEEQWKDFYARVMESVSAKN
;
A
#
# COMPACT_ATOMS: atom_id res chain seq x y z
N MET A 1 -11.50 -26.61 -5.39
CA MET A 1 -10.19 -25.96 -5.60
C MET A 1 -10.49 -24.56 -6.06
N ALA A 2 -10.23 -23.54 -5.22
CA ALA A 2 -10.37 -22.16 -5.66
C ALA A 2 -9.31 -21.92 -6.73
N ALA A 3 -9.72 -21.48 -7.92
CA ALA A 3 -8.77 -21.06 -8.93
C ALA A 3 -8.02 -19.85 -8.38
N GLU A 4 -6.68 -19.93 -8.35
CA GLU A 4 -5.85 -18.77 -8.03
C GLU A 4 -6.21 -17.66 -9.04
N ASN A 5 -6.65 -16.52 -8.53
CA ASN A 5 -6.94 -15.37 -9.37
C ASN A 5 -5.58 -14.85 -9.90
N PRO A 6 -5.32 -14.87 -11.22
CA PRO A 6 -4.04 -14.46 -11.79
C PRO A 6 -3.70 -12.99 -11.52
N SER A 7 -4.66 -12.17 -11.08
CA SER A 7 -4.40 -10.80 -10.64
C SER A 7 -3.73 -10.70 -9.27
N ILE A 8 -3.74 -11.76 -8.45
CA ILE A 8 -3.19 -11.69 -7.10
C ILE A 8 -1.69 -11.96 -7.13
N LYS A 9 -0.91 -10.96 -6.76
CA LYS A 9 0.53 -11.07 -6.54
C LYS A 9 0.83 -11.18 -5.05
N HIS A 10 1.42 -12.30 -4.65
CA HIS A 10 1.95 -12.45 -3.30
C HIS A 10 3.33 -11.77 -3.21
N VAL A 11 3.47 -10.87 -2.23
CA VAL A 11 4.73 -10.18 -1.94
C VAL A 11 5.03 -10.26 -0.45
N GLU A 12 6.31 -10.26 -0.11
CA GLU A 12 6.78 -10.13 1.26
C GLU A 12 7.64 -8.87 1.35
N VAL A 13 7.26 -7.96 2.25
CA VAL A 13 7.99 -6.71 2.50
C VAL A 13 8.18 -6.56 3.99
N ASP A 14 9.43 -6.32 4.43
CA ASP A 14 9.79 -6.22 5.84
C ASP A 14 9.34 -7.42 6.70
N GLY A 15 9.23 -8.61 6.10
CA GLY A 15 8.73 -9.82 6.74
C GLY A 15 7.22 -9.79 7.02
N ILE A 16 6.45 -9.00 6.27
CA ILE A 16 4.99 -8.98 6.24
C ILE A 16 4.57 -9.58 4.90
N GLU A 17 3.91 -10.74 4.94
CA GLU A 17 3.32 -11.37 3.75
C GLU A 17 2.02 -10.68 3.38
N MET A 18 1.83 -10.43 2.08
CA MET A 18 0.71 -9.65 1.57
C MET A 18 0.24 -10.21 0.22
N ALA A 19 -1.07 -10.23 0.02
CA ALA A 19 -1.69 -10.53 -1.27
C ALA A 19 -2.16 -9.21 -1.91
N ILE A 20 -1.55 -8.82 -3.02
CA ILE A 20 -1.87 -7.60 -3.74
C ILE A 20 -2.65 -7.95 -4.98
N ASP A 21 -3.86 -7.41 -5.08
CA ASP A 21 -4.67 -7.53 -6.29
C ASP A 21 -4.25 -6.49 -7.32
N LEU A 22 -3.63 -6.96 -8.40
CA LEU A 22 -3.09 -6.11 -9.46
C LEU A 22 -4.19 -5.35 -10.21
N GLU A 23 -5.44 -5.83 -10.21
CA GLU A 23 -6.57 -5.10 -10.79
C GLU A 23 -6.86 -3.80 -10.02
N ARG A 24 -6.41 -3.69 -8.77
CA ARG A 24 -6.56 -2.45 -7.96
C ARG A 24 -5.72 -1.29 -8.48
N PHE A 25 -4.67 -1.56 -9.26
CA PHE A 25 -3.91 -0.51 -9.94
C PHE A 25 -4.70 0.13 -11.09
N GLU A 26 -5.68 -0.59 -11.64
CA GLU A 26 -6.59 -0.08 -12.66
C GLU A 26 -7.78 0.69 -12.05
N ASP A 27 -7.92 0.68 -10.72
CA ASP A 27 -8.96 1.44 -10.03
C ASP A 27 -8.73 2.95 -10.23
N PRO A 28 -9.70 3.70 -10.79
CA PRO A 28 -9.55 5.14 -10.99
C PRO A 28 -9.32 5.91 -9.67
N ARG A 29 -9.74 5.36 -8.53
CA ARG A 29 -9.46 5.91 -7.20
C ARG A 29 -7.98 5.82 -6.86
N PHE A 30 -7.32 4.74 -7.26
CA PHE A 30 -5.87 4.57 -7.08
C PHE A 30 -5.10 5.59 -7.91
N THR A 31 -5.45 5.75 -9.20
CA THR A 31 -4.84 6.74 -10.09
C THR A 31 -5.06 8.17 -9.58
N TYR A 32 -6.27 8.50 -9.13
CA TYR A 32 -6.57 9.82 -8.58
C TYR A 32 -5.75 10.14 -7.33
N ALA A 33 -5.63 9.17 -6.41
CA ALA A 33 -4.86 9.36 -5.20
C ALA A 33 -3.34 9.47 -5.47
N LEU A 34 -2.81 8.71 -6.44
CA LEU A 34 -1.44 8.90 -6.94
C LEU A 34 -1.22 10.33 -7.43
N GLY A 35 -2.13 10.85 -8.26
CA GLY A 35 -2.06 12.23 -8.74
C GLY A 35 -2.04 13.25 -7.60
N LYS A 36 -2.80 13.02 -6.53
CA LYS A 36 -2.80 13.88 -5.34
C LYS A 36 -1.53 13.80 -4.49
N LEU A 37 -0.87 12.63 -4.46
CA LEU A 37 0.43 12.49 -3.78
C LEU A 37 1.54 13.24 -4.53
N SER A 38 1.51 13.23 -5.86
CA SER A 38 2.46 13.94 -6.72
C SER A 38 2.21 15.44 -6.84
N ASP A 39 1.02 15.93 -6.46
CA ASP A 39 0.66 17.35 -6.52
C ASP A 39 1.37 18.15 -5.40
N GLU A 40 2.26 19.07 -5.78
CA GLU A 40 3.01 19.92 -4.85
C GLU A 40 2.13 20.93 -4.10
N THR A 41 0.93 21.24 -4.62
CA THR A 41 -0.01 22.18 -4.00
C THR A 41 -0.83 21.55 -2.87
N VAL A 42 -0.82 20.21 -2.77
CA VAL A 42 -1.52 19.48 -1.72
C VAL A 42 -0.64 19.44 -0.46
N ASN A 43 -1.21 19.86 0.67
CA ASN A 43 -0.51 19.86 1.96
C ASN A 43 -0.26 18.44 2.49
N SER A 44 0.67 18.29 3.44
CA SER A 44 1.08 16.99 4.00
C SER A 44 -0.09 16.19 4.60
N PHE A 45 -1.04 16.86 5.27
CA PHE A 45 -2.18 16.19 5.89
C PHE A 45 -3.14 15.59 4.85
N GLU A 46 -3.40 16.30 3.76
CA GLU A 46 -4.20 15.76 2.65
C GLU A 46 -3.44 14.65 1.90
N LYS A 47 -2.13 14.78 1.72
CA LYS A 47 -1.29 13.69 1.15
C LYS A 47 -1.37 12.42 1.99
N LEU A 48 -1.29 12.54 3.32
CA LEU A 48 -1.48 11.43 4.26
C LEU A 48 -2.83 10.72 4.06
N LYS A 49 -3.93 11.47 3.90
CA LYS A 49 -5.26 10.89 3.63
C LYS A 49 -5.29 10.13 2.31
N PHE A 50 -4.67 10.66 1.26
CA PHE A 50 -4.62 9.99 -0.05
C PHE A 50 -3.73 8.75 -0.02
N ALA A 51 -2.59 8.78 0.68
CA ALA A 51 -1.76 7.61 0.92
C ALA A 51 -2.54 6.51 1.65
N SER A 52 -3.26 6.85 2.72
CA SER A 52 -4.11 5.89 3.44
C SER A 52 -5.19 5.26 2.54
N LYS A 53 -5.88 6.09 1.73
CA LYS A 53 -6.92 5.60 0.80
C LYS A 53 -6.36 4.67 -0.28
N MET A 54 -5.14 4.93 -0.76
CA MET A 54 -4.48 4.05 -1.71
C MET A 54 -4.20 2.68 -1.11
N LEU A 55 -3.78 2.64 0.15
CA LEU A 55 -3.45 1.40 0.84
C LEU A 55 -4.70 0.60 1.18
N ASP A 56 -5.78 1.26 1.58
CA ASP A 56 -7.09 0.62 1.67
C ASP A 56 -7.56 0.07 0.32
N THR A 57 -7.24 0.75 -0.77
CA THR A 57 -7.57 0.26 -2.12
C THR A 57 -6.70 -0.93 -2.51
N LEU A 58 -5.43 -0.96 -2.10
CA LEU A 58 -4.45 -1.97 -2.48
C LEU A 58 -4.54 -3.25 -1.64
N PHE A 59 -4.73 -3.10 -0.34
CA PHE A 59 -4.73 -4.19 0.64
C PHE A 59 -6.14 -4.58 1.10
N GLY A 60 -7.15 -3.73 0.85
CA GLY A 60 -8.53 -4.01 1.22
C GLY A 60 -8.66 -4.26 2.73
N ASP A 61 -9.26 -5.39 3.08
CA ASP A 61 -9.48 -5.78 4.48
C ASP A 61 -8.17 -6.07 5.23
N ASP A 62 -7.06 -6.26 4.52
CA ASP A 62 -5.76 -6.61 5.11
C ASP A 62 -4.97 -5.39 5.61
N THR A 63 -5.39 -4.16 5.26
CA THR A 63 -4.66 -2.93 5.62
C THR A 63 -4.42 -2.83 7.13
N TYR A 64 -5.44 -3.13 7.94
CA TYR A 64 -5.32 -2.99 9.40
C TYR A 64 -4.30 -3.97 9.98
N ARG A 65 -4.27 -5.22 9.50
CA ARG A 65 -3.26 -6.20 9.92
C ARG A 65 -1.86 -5.71 9.57
N ILE A 66 -1.66 -5.28 8.33
CA ILE A 66 -0.36 -4.77 7.85
C ILE A 66 0.10 -3.57 8.68
N MET A 67 -0.81 -2.63 9.00
CA MET A 67 -0.52 -1.48 9.87
C MET A 67 -0.07 -1.93 11.27
N CYS A 68 -0.78 -2.88 11.88
CA CYS A 68 -0.43 -3.40 13.20
C CYS A 68 0.93 -4.11 13.19
N GLU A 69 1.17 -5.00 12.23
CA GLU A 69 2.43 -5.73 12.12
C GLU A 69 3.62 -4.80 11.87
N LEU A 70 3.42 -3.76 11.06
CA LEU A 70 4.44 -2.74 10.84
C LEU A 70 4.66 -1.87 12.08
N ALA A 71 3.60 -1.52 12.81
CA ALA A 71 3.73 -0.77 14.07
C ALA A 71 4.48 -1.59 15.13
N ASP A 72 4.21 -2.89 15.24
CA ASP A 72 4.89 -3.81 16.17
C ASP A 72 6.39 -3.88 15.86
N LYS A 73 6.76 -3.96 14.57
CA LYS A 73 8.16 -3.91 14.12
C LYS A 73 8.84 -2.57 14.43
N ASN A 74 8.08 -1.49 14.61
CA ASN A 74 8.57 -0.14 14.87
C ASN A 74 8.38 0.33 16.33
N GLY A 75 8.26 -0.62 17.27
CA GLY A 75 8.15 -0.31 18.70
C GLY A 75 6.74 0.12 19.14
N GLY A 76 5.71 -0.41 18.48
CA GLY A 76 4.29 -0.17 18.77
C GLY A 76 3.77 1.17 18.25
N LYS A 77 4.52 1.85 17.37
CA LYS A 77 4.12 3.11 16.76
C LYS A 77 4.43 3.08 15.27
N LEU A 78 3.56 3.70 14.51
CA LEU A 78 3.72 3.88 13.07
C LEU A 78 3.62 5.38 12.77
N ASN A 79 4.73 5.97 12.34
CA ASN A 79 4.75 7.36 11.90
C ASN A 79 4.60 7.47 10.37
N GLU A 80 4.40 8.69 9.88
CA GLU A 80 4.18 8.99 8.46
C GLU A 80 5.34 8.51 7.57
N GLU A 81 6.58 8.70 8.02
CA GLU A 81 7.78 8.34 7.26
C GLU A 81 7.92 6.83 7.12
N GLN A 82 7.76 6.09 8.22
CA GLN A 82 7.77 4.62 8.24
C GLN A 82 6.69 4.04 7.33
N TRP A 83 5.49 4.63 7.35
CA TRP A 83 4.38 4.21 6.51
C TRP A 83 4.63 4.47 5.03
N LYS A 84 5.18 5.65 4.71
CA LYS A 84 5.55 6.02 3.34
C LYS A 84 6.68 5.15 2.79
N ASP A 85 7.69 4.87 3.60
CA ASP A 85 8.84 4.04 3.21
C ASP A 85 8.42 2.59 2.96
N PHE A 86 7.57 2.04 3.83
CA PHE A 86 6.99 0.72 3.63
C PHE A 86 6.20 0.66 2.31
N TYR A 87 5.38 1.67 2.04
CA TYR A 87 4.64 1.76 0.78
C TYR A 87 5.57 1.80 -0.44
N ALA A 88 6.64 2.58 -0.41
CA ALA A 88 7.61 2.62 -1.50
C ALA A 88 8.22 1.24 -1.77
N ARG A 89 8.60 0.49 -0.72
CA ARG A 89 9.11 -0.88 -0.83
C ARG A 89 8.08 -1.86 -1.41
N VAL A 90 6.81 -1.70 -1.05
CA VAL A 90 5.71 -2.48 -1.63
C VAL A 90 5.58 -2.21 -3.13
N MET A 91 5.57 -0.95 -3.54
CA MET A 91 5.48 -0.56 -4.95
C MET A 91 6.68 -1.04 -5.77
N GLU A 92 7.88 -0.98 -5.21
CA GLU A 92 9.08 -1.57 -5.80
C GLU A 92 8.93 -3.08 -5.97
N SER A 93 8.46 -3.79 -4.93
CA SER A 93 8.26 -5.25 -4.98
C SER A 93 7.18 -5.66 -5.99
N VAL A 94 6.14 -4.85 -6.17
CA VAL A 94 5.11 -5.06 -7.19
C VAL A 94 5.67 -4.81 -8.59
N SER A 95 6.46 -3.77 -8.79
CA SER A 95 7.03 -3.42 -10.11
C SER A 95 8.22 -4.29 -10.53
N ALA A 96 9.00 -4.84 -9.58
CA ALA A 96 10.23 -5.58 -9.83
C ALA A 96 10.07 -6.99 -10.46
N LYS A 97 8.92 -7.32 -11.07
CA LYS A 97 8.74 -8.56 -11.86
C LYS A 97 7.96 -8.32 -13.16
N ASN A 98 8.36 -7.30 -13.92
CA ASN A 98 8.14 -7.22 -15.37
C ASN A 98 9.49 -7.18 -16.08
#